data_AF-A0A7S0JAQ1-F1
#
_entry.id   AF-A0A7S0JAQ1-F1
#
_cell.length_a   1.000
_cell.length_b   1.000
_cell.length_c   1.000
_cell.angle_alpha   90.00
_cell.angle_beta   90.00
_cell.angle_gamma   90.00
#
_symmetry.space_group_name_H-M   'P 1'
#
loop_
_entity.id
_entity.type
_entity.pdbx_description
1 polymer ?
#
loop_
_entity_poly.entity_id
_entity_poly.type
_entity_poly.pdbx_seq_one_letter_code
_entity_poly.pdbx_strand_id
1 'polypeptide(L)'
;RPLEYPSVGLAARTYASVEWTIYPGSAAGAGALYEDDGETYDYLKGNYSWTGLSFEYRSSTSLRVTVGAANGSFATLPSSRAHSIHLPGVAPPVAVQLSKGLALPWSRRGGR
;
A
#
# COMPACT_ATOMS: atom_id res chain seq x y z
N ARG A 1 -22.61 17.00 8.56
CA ARG A 1 -21.46 17.65 9.22
C ARG A 1 -20.21 17.17 8.50
N PRO A 2 -19.37 18.05 7.93
CA PRO A 2 -18.06 17.65 7.44
C PRO A 2 -17.21 17.25 8.65
N LEU A 3 -16.48 16.15 8.55
CA LEU A 3 -15.44 15.80 9.53
C LEU A 3 -14.21 16.62 9.16
N GLU A 4 -13.91 17.66 9.94
CA GLU A 4 -12.59 18.29 9.91
C GLU A 4 -11.58 17.30 10.49
N TYR A 5 -10.77 16.70 9.62
CA TYR A 5 -9.60 15.96 10.07
C TYR A 5 -8.47 16.97 10.25
N PRO A 6 -8.01 17.25 11.49
CA PRO A 6 -6.84 18.10 11.67
C PRO A 6 -5.66 17.48 10.92
N SER A 7 -5.06 18.23 9.99
CA SER A 7 -3.91 17.79 9.20
C SER A 7 -2.59 17.90 9.96
N VAL A 8 -2.60 18.59 11.11
CA VAL A 8 -1.42 18.80 11.95
C VAL A 8 -0.98 17.46 12.56
N GLY A 9 0.30 17.11 12.37
CA GLY A 9 0.94 15.95 13.00
C GLY A 9 0.66 14.58 12.37
N LEU A 10 -0.11 14.52 11.27
CA LEU A 10 -0.38 13.24 10.60
C LEU A 10 0.86 12.58 9.99
N ALA A 11 1.85 13.39 9.59
CA ALA A 11 3.13 12.91 9.05
C ALA A 11 3.99 12.20 10.11
N ALA A 12 3.94 12.65 11.37
CA ALA A 12 4.68 12.04 12.48
C ALA A 12 4.05 10.75 12.99
N ARG A 13 2.84 10.42 12.52
CA ARG A 13 2.12 9.24 12.96
C ARG A 13 2.56 8.01 12.18
N THR A 14 2.77 6.93 12.90
CA THR A 14 2.99 5.61 12.31
C THR A 14 1.66 4.86 12.15
N TYR A 15 1.54 4.11 11.07
CA TYR A 15 0.34 3.35 10.75
C TYR A 15 0.66 1.86 10.72
N ALA A 16 -0.03 1.07 11.56
CA ALA A 16 0.07 -0.38 11.58
C ALA A 16 -0.59 -1.06 10.36
N SER A 17 -1.30 -0.28 9.53
CA SER A 17 -1.97 -0.76 8.32
C SER A 17 -1.91 0.26 7.20
N VAL A 18 -1.69 -0.21 5.98
CA VAL A 18 -1.75 0.58 4.74
C VAL A 18 -2.74 -0.06 3.78
N GLU A 19 -3.66 0.74 3.23
CA GLU A 19 -4.52 0.33 2.12
C GLU A 19 -4.04 0.96 0.82
N TRP A 20 -3.80 0.11 -0.18
CA TRP A 20 -3.48 0.54 -1.54
C TRP A 20 -4.74 0.44 -2.37
N THR A 21 -5.36 1.58 -2.66
CA THR A 21 -6.45 1.64 -3.63
C THR A 21 -5.88 1.79 -5.04
N ILE A 22 -6.12 0.80 -5.89
CA ILE A 22 -5.59 0.73 -7.24
C ILE A 22 -6.75 0.81 -8.22
N TYR A 23 -6.69 1.75 -9.15
CA TYR A 23 -7.63 1.89 -10.26
C TYR A 23 -6.94 1.41 -11.55
N PRO A 24 -7.03 0.11 -11.90
CA PRO A 24 -6.27 -0.44 -13.01
C PRO A 24 -6.94 -0.11 -14.35
N GLY A 25 -6.77 1.13 -14.81
CA GLY A 25 -7.26 1.62 -16.11
C GLY A 25 -6.32 1.40 -17.29
N SER A 26 -5.13 0.83 -17.06
CA SER A 26 -4.09 0.57 -18.04
C SER A 26 -3.54 -0.86 -17.89
N ALA A 27 -2.69 -1.30 -18.83
CA ALA A 27 -2.04 -2.61 -18.75
C ALA A 27 -1.10 -2.76 -17.53
N ALA A 28 -0.50 -1.67 -17.08
CA ALA A 28 0.37 -1.62 -15.90
C ALA A 28 0.41 -0.21 -15.30
N GLY A 29 0.82 -0.12 -14.03
CA GLY A 29 1.03 1.13 -13.32
C GLY A 29 1.89 0.93 -12.07
N ALA A 30 2.42 2.03 -11.53
CA ALA A 30 3.26 2.01 -10.34
C ALA A 30 3.08 3.27 -9.49
N GLY A 31 3.41 3.15 -8.21
CA GLY A 31 3.43 4.23 -7.22
C GLY A 31 4.33 3.86 -6.06
N ALA A 32 4.48 4.77 -5.10
CA ALA A 32 5.22 4.51 -3.89
C ALA A 32 4.66 5.31 -2.71
N LEU A 33 4.79 4.74 -1.51
CA LEU A 33 4.53 5.41 -0.25
C LEU A 33 5.86 5.93 0.29
N TYR A 34 5.93 7.23 0.54
CA TYR A 34 7.02 7.88 1.28
C TYR A 34 6.65 8.01 2.74
N GLU A 35 7.59 7.76 3.64
CA GLU A 35 7.44 7.98 5.08
C GLU A 35 8.76 8.49 5.68
N ASP A 36 8.68 9.47 6.57
CA ASP A 36 9.78 9.97 7.41
C ASP A 36 9.27 10.15 8.85
N ASP A 37 10.03 10.83 9.71
CA ASP A 37 9.61 11.09 11.09
C ASP A 37 8.53 12.18 11.22
N GLY A 38 8.24 12.93 10.15
CA GLY A 38 7.26 14.02 10.13
C GLY A 38 7.54 15.19 11.08
N GLU A 39 8.72 15.24 11.71
CA GLU A 39 9.05 16.18 12.79
C GLU A 39 10.36 16.94 12.54
N THR A 40 11.35 16.30 11.91
CA THR A 40 12.71 16.84 11.78
C THR A 40 13.15 16.97 10.31
N TYR A 41 14.35 17.50 10.10
CA TYR A 41 15.00 17.53 8.78
C TYR A 41 15.86 16.30 8.50
N ASP A 42 15.74 15.23 9.30
CA ASP A 42 16.58 14.05 9.14
C ASP A 42 16.34 13.31 7.83
N TYR A 43 15.24 13.59 7.12
CA TYR A 43 15.06 13.14 5.74
C TYR A 43 16.19 13.63 4.80
N LEU A 44 16.78 14.81 5.05
CA LEU A 44 17.94 15.31 4.31
C LEU A 44 19.21 14.48 4.57
N LYS A 45 19.23 13.70 5.65
CA LYS A 45 20.31 12.79 6.04
C LYS A 45 20.04 11.35 5.61
N GLY A 46 18.92 11.09 4.92
CA GLY A 46 18.52 9.75 4.48
C GLY A 46 17.58 9.00 5.43
N ASN A 47 17.09 9.64 6.50
CA ASN A 47 16.17 8.99 7.45
C ASN A 47 14.73 9.08 6.94
N TYR A 48 14.43 8.26 5.95
CA TYR A 48 13.09 8.07 5.39
C TYR A 48 12.98 6.67 4.81
N SER A 49 11.78 6.27 4.41
CA SER A 49 11.52 5.00 3.76
C SER A 49 10.61 5.16 2.55
N TRP A 50 10.84 4.34 1.54
CA TRP A 50 9.95 4.17 0.38
C TRP A 50 9.42 2.75 0.34
N THR A 51 8.10 2.59 0.24
CA THR A 51 7.46 1.31 -0.06
C THR A 51 6.87 1.37 -1.47
N GLY A 52 7.42 0.58 -2.39
CA GLY A 52 6.95 0.55 -3.78
C GLY A 52 5.65 -0.25 -3.94
N LEU A 53 4.80 0.20 -4.87
CA LEU A 53 3.62 -0.51 -5.35
C LEU A 53 3.67 -0.58 -6.87
N SER A 54 3.37 -1.74 -7.45
CA SER A 54 3.09 -1.84 -8.88
C SER A 54 1.97 -2.82 -9.16
N PHE A 55 1.33 -2.65 -10.31
CA PHE A 55 0.42 -3.64 -10.87
C PHE A 55 0.66 -3.84 -12.35
N GLU A 56 0.29 -5.02 -12.84
CA GLU A 56 0.27 -5.33 -14.27
C GLU A 56 -0.77 -6.42 -14.56
N TYR A 57 -1.48 -6.29 -15.67
CA TYR A 57 -2.27 -7.37 -16.21
C TYR A 57 -1.35 -8.39 -16.87
N ARG A 58 -1.33 -9.61 -16.35
CA ARG A 58 -0.61 -10.75 -16.95
C ARG A 58 -1.42 -11.43 -18.06
N SER A 59 -2.73 -11.21 -18.06
CA SER A 59 -3.67 -11.56 -19.13
C SER A 59 -4.94 -10.69 -18.99
N SER A 60 -5.94 -10.89 -19.85
CA SER A 60 -7.24 -10.22 -19.73
C SER A 60 -8.02 -10.55 -18.45
N THR A 61 -7.60 -11.59 -17.71
CA THR A 61 -8.30 -12.11 -16.51
C THR A 61 -7.36 -12.26 -15.30
N SER A 62 -6.10 -11.85 -15.42
CA SER A 62 -5.09 -12.00 -14.36
C SER A 62 -4.40 -10.68 -14.10
N LEU A 63 -4.53 -10.19 -12.88
CA LEU A 63 -3.86 -9.00 -12.36
C LEU A 63 -2.80 -9.41 -11.34
N ARG A 64 -1.57 -8.97 -11.52
CA ARG A 64 -0.52 -9.07 -10.51
C ARG A 64 -0.35 -7.73 -9.84
N VAL A 65 -0.38 -7.73 -8.51
CA VAL A 65 -0.03 -6.57 -7.67
C VAL A 65 1.21 -6.92 -6.85
N THR A 66 2.17 -6.01 -6.81
CA THR A 66 3.41 -6.16 -6.05
C THR A 66 3.51 -5.02 -5.05
N VAL A 67 3.59 -5.35 -3.77
CA VAL A 67 4.01 -4.41 -2.71
C VAL A 67 5.45 -4.77 -2.36
N GLY A 68 6.36 -3.83 -2.58
CA GLY A 68 7.78 -4.01 -2.29
C GLY A 68 8.06 -4.00 -0.78
N ALA A 69 9.23 -4.50 -0.39
CA ALA A 69 9.75 -4.22 0.94
C ALA A 69 10.02 -2.71 1.09
N ALA A 70 9.88 -2.21 2.32
CA ALA A 70 10.30 -0.86 2.66
C ALA A 70 11.80 -0.70 2.41
N ASN A 71 12.19 0.36 1.70
CA ASN A 71 13.57 0.70 1.39
C ASN A 71 13.95 2.00 2.11
N GLY A 72 14.89 1.92 3.03
CA GLY A 72 15.23 2.99 3.96
C GLY A 72 14.55 2.80 5.31
N SER A 73 14.91 3.63 6.29
CA SER A 73 14.48 3.52 7.68
C SER A 73 14.52 4.87 8.38
N PHE A 74 13.64 5.03 9.36
CA PHE A 74 13.69 6.09 10.38
C PHE A 74 13.24 5.48 11.72
N ALA A 75 13.50 6.18 12.83
CA ALA A 75 13.43 5.61 14.18
C ALA A 75 12.09 4.96 14.53
N THR A 76 10.99 5.49 14.01
CA THR A 76 9.63 5.06 14.34
C THR A 76 8.99 4.18 13.26
N LEU A 77 9.69 3.86 12.16
CA LEU A 77 9.16 3.00 11.10
C LEU A 77 8.79 1.61 11.65
N PRO A 78 7.50 1.18 11.57
CA PRO A 78 7.12 -0.15 12.00
C PRO A 78 7.88 -1.26 11.24
N SER A 79 8.42 -2.22 11.98
CA SER A 79 9.11 -3.40 11.40
C SER A 79 8.17 -4.36 10.67
N SER A 80 6.88 -4.28 10.94
CA SER A 80 5.81 -5.01 10.26
C SER A 80 4.52 -4.21 10.27
N ARG A 81 3.72 -4.36 9.21
CA ARG A 81 2.38 -3.76 9.09
C ARG A 81 1.50 -4.58 8.16
N ALA A 82 0.19 -4.45 8.35
CA ALA A 82 -0.79 -5.06 7.45
C ALA A 82 -0.90 -4.25 6.15
N HIS A 83 -0.92 -4.93 5.01
CA HIS A 83 -1.22 -4.32 3.72
C HIS A 83 -2.53 -4.87 3.18
N SER A 84 -3.40 -3.98 2.73
CA SER A 84 -4.64 -4.33 2.05
C SER A 84 -4.63 -3.75 0.64
N ILE A 85 -5.21 -4.49 -0.31
CA ILE A 85 -5.34 -4.07 -1.70
C ILE A 85 -6.82 -3.89 -1.99
N HIS A 86 -7.19 -2.69 -2.39
CA HIS A 86 -8.54 -2.36 -2.79
C HIS A 86 -8.56 -2.07 -4.30
N LEU A 87 -9.42 -2.77 -5.04
CA LEU A 87 -9.51 -2.71 -6.50
C LEU A 87 -10.90 -2.25 -6.96
N PRO A 88 -11.19 -0.93 -6.91
CA PRO A 88 -12.46 -0.41 -7.40
C PRO A 88 -12.65 -0.69 -8.90
N GLY A 89 -13.89 -1.00 -9.29
CA GLY A 89 -14.24 -1.23 -10.70
C GLY A 89 -13.71 -2.53 -11.30
N VAL A 90 -13.03 -3.37 -10.52
CA VAL A 90 -12.57 -4.69 -10.94
C VAL A 90 -13.59 -5.76 -10.54
N ALA A 91 -13.87 -6.70 -11.45
CA ALA A 91 -14.73 -7.83 -11.13
C ALA A 91 -14.13 -8.66 -9.97
N PRO A 92 -14.96 -9.22 -9.08
CA PRO A 92 -14.48 -10.09 -8.01
C PRO A 92 -13.60 -11.23 -8.56
N PRO A 93 -12.40 -11.48 -8.01
CA PRO A 93 -11.54 -12.55 -8.50
C PRO A 93 -12.16 -13.91 -8.15
N VAL A 94 -11.77 -14.98 -8.87
CA VAL A 94 -12.12 -16.35 -8.45
C VAL A 94 -11.17 -16.90 -7.38
N ALA A 95 -9.94 -16.38 -7.35
CA ALA A 95 -8.91 -16.73 -6.37
C ALA A 95 -7.90 -15.58 -6.25
N VAL A 96 -7.28 -15.47 -5.07
CA VAL A 96 -6.12 -14.62 -4.82
C VAL A 96 -5.01 -15.48 -4.26
N GLN A 97 -3.78 -15.28 -4.73
CA GLN A 97 -2.61 -16.05 -4.33
C GLN A 97 -1.39 -15.15 -4.19
N LEU A 98 -0.54 -15.45 -3.20
CA LEU A 98 0.79 -14.86 -3.10
C LEU A 98 1.77 -15.51 -4.08
N SER A 99 2.91 -14.86 -4.28
CA SER A 99 4.08 -15.48 -4.92
C SER A 99 4.41 -16.79 -4.19
N LYS A 100 4.39 -17.90 -4.94
CA LYS A 100 4.47 -19.32 -4.49
C LYS A 100 3.12 -20.04 -4.26
N GLY A 101 2.00 -19.46 -4.69
CA GLY A 101 0.71 -20.17 -4.79
C GLY A 101 -0.06 -20.29 -3.48
N LEU A 102 0.39 -19.63 -2.40
CA LEU A 102 -0.35 -19.60 -1.15
C LEU A 102 -1.65 -18.80 -1.35
N ALA A 103 -2.79 -19.48 -1.20
CA ALA A 103 -4.10 -18.86 -1.33
C ALA A 103 -4.32 -17.82 -0.22
N LEU A 104 -4.87 -16.67 -0.60
CA LEU A 104 -5.29 -15.63 0.32
C LEU A 104 -6.81 -15.49 0.32
N PRO A 105 -7.44 -15.33 1.51
CA PRO A 105 -8.83 -14.94 1.57
C PRO A 105 -9.01 -13.56 0.93
N TRP A 106 -10.15 -13.37 0.26
CA TRP A 106 -10.54 -12.11 -0.33
C TRP A 106 -12.04 -11.91 -0.14
N SER A 107 -12.50 -10.67 -0.20
CA SER A 107 -13.91 -10.35 -0.07
C SER A 107 -14.35 -9.38 -1.16
N ARG A 108 -15.57 -9.58 -1.67
CA ARG A 108 -16.17 -8.67 -2.66
C ARG A 108 -16.53 -7.30 -2.08
N ARG A 109 -16.85 -7.24 -0.78
CA ARG A 109 -17.42 -6.05 -0.12
C ARG A 109 -16.56 -5.48 1.01
N GLY A 110 -15.31 -5.92 1.15
CA GLY A 110 -14.47 -5.56 2.30
C GLY A 110 -14.99 -6.19 3.58
N GLY A 111 -14.45 -7.36 3.94
CA GLY A 111 -14.67 -8.04 5.21
C GLY A 111 -13.30 -8.36 5.81
N ARG A 112 -13.10 -7.98 7.07
CA ARG A 112 -11.94 -8.36 7.87
C ARG A 112 -11.96 -9.86 8.16
#